data_AF-A0A942V8N6-F1
#
_entry.id   AF-A0A942V8N6-F1
#
_cell.length_a   1.000
_cell.length_b   1.000
_cell.length_c   1.000
_cell.angle_alpha   90.00
_cell.angle_beta   90.00
_cell.angle_gamma   90.00
#
_symmetry.space_group_name_H-M   'P 1'
#
loop_
_entity.id
_entity.type
_entity.pdbx_description
1 polymer ?
#
loop_
_entity_poly.entity_id
_entity_poly.type
_entity_poly.pdbx_seq_one_letter_code
_entity_poly.pdbx_strand_id
1 'polypeptide(L)'
;MYQFLINPDNEVLLMIDAISGREEEPYAEYERSRRSLRLVKNPSEAKLFSCVNKDVAEILNEKSDIWVMEQKENGNAGDTYRVKLKII
;
A
#
# COMPACT_ATOMS: atom_id res chain seq x y z
N MET A 1 -10.47 4.04 -6.10
CA MET A 1 -10.47 2.57 -6.02
C MET A 1 -9.14 2.10 -5.44
N TYR A 2 -9.07 0.91 -4.85
CA TYR A 2 -7.78 0.28 -4.52
C TYR A 2 -7.84 -1.23 -4.74
N GLN A 3 -6.68 -1.84 -4.98
CA GLN A 3 -6.55 -3.27 -5.15
C GLN A 3 -5.21 -3.75 -4.60
N PHE A 4 -5.22 -4.91 -3.95
CA PHE A 4 -3.99 -5.63 -3.61
C PHE A 4 -3.74 -6.72 -4.64
N LEU A 5 -2.52 -6.77 -5.16
CA LEU A 5 -2.03 -7.82 -6.04
C LEU A 5 -0.80 -8.48 -5.40
N ILE A 6 -0.64 -9.77 -5.64
CA ILE A 6 0.55 -10.53 -5.25
C ILE A 6 1.30 -10.85 -6.54
N ASN A 7 2.58 -10.46 -6.63
CA ASN A 7 3.40 -10.81 -7.78
C ASN A 7 3.99 -12.24 -7.63
N PRO A 8 4.57 -12.82 -8.69
CA PRO A 8 5.18 -14.15 -8.63
C PRO A 8 6.31 -14.31 -7.59
N ASP A 9 6.91 -13.21 -7.14
CA ASP A 9 7.98 -13.19 -6.13
C ASP A 9 7.45 -13.05 -4.69
N ASN A 10 6.14 -13.26 -4.48
CA ASN A 10 5.45 -13.05 -3.20
C ASN A 10 5.68 -11.63 -2.64
N GLU A 11 5.64 -10.61 -3.49
CA GLU A 11 5.57 -9.21 -3.07
C GLU A 11 4.15 -8.67 -3.24
N VAL A 12 3.78 -7.75 -2.34
CA VAL A 12 2.48 -7.09 -2.37
C VAL A 12 2.59 -5.79 -3.16
N LEU A 13 1.71 -5.63 -4.14
CA LEU A 13 1.46 -4.39 -4.86
C LEU A 13 0.11 -3.82 -4.45
N LEU A 14 0.13 -2.62 -3.85
CA LEU A 14 -1.04 -1.81 -3.58
C LEU A 14 -1.27 -0.86 -4.76
N MET A 15 -2.33 -1.10 -5.53
CA MET A 15 -2.80 -0.19 -6.56
C MET A 15 -3.80 0.81 -5.96
N ILE A 16 -3.61 2.09 -6.23
CA ILE A 16 -4.44 3.18 -5.71
C ILE A 16 -4.67 4.25 -6.78
N ASP A 17 -5.76 4.99 -6.72
CA ASP A 17 -5.87 6.21 -7.54
C ASP A 17 -4.74 7.19 -7.19
N ALA A 18 -4.27 7.94 -8.18
CA ALA A 18 -3.24 8.95 -8.02
C ALA A 18 -3.51 9.86 -6.81
N ILE A 19 -2.49 10.05 -5.98
CA ILE A 19 -2.58 10.91 -4.80
C ILE A 19 -1.83 12.21 -5.13
N SER A 20 -2.54 13.34 -5.11
CA SER A 20 -1.93 14.66 -5.27
C SER A 20 -0.90 14.93 -4.17
N GLY A 21 0.30 15.35 -4.60
CA GLY A 21 1.48 14.58 -4.22
C GLY A 21 2.45 15.24 -3.26
N ARG A 22 3.73 15.24 -3.63
CA ARG A 22 4.63 14.16 -3.21
C ARG A 22 5.76 14.74 -2.34
N GLU A 23 5.39 15.61 -1.39
CA GLU A 23 6.40 16.39 -0.64
C GLU A 23 7.16 15.55 0.40
N GLU A 24 6.58 14.45 0.91
CA GLU A 24 7.24 13.53 1.85
C GLU A 24 7.26 12.08 1.32
N GLU A 25 8.30 11.32 1.67
CA GLU A 25 8.43 9.90 1.36
C GLU A 25 7.36 9.10 2.14
N PRO A 26 6.34 8.55 1.48
CA PRO A 26 5.29 7.83 2.17
C PRO A 26 5.82 6.50 2.75
N TYR A 27 5.32 6.12 3.93
CA TYR A 27 5.49 4.79 4.49
C TYR A 27 4.13 4.11 4.69
N ALA A 28 4.11 2.79 4.88
CA ALA A 28 2.89 2.04 5.11
C ALA A 28 2.86 1.47 6.54
N GLU A 29 1.70 1.55 7.20
CA GLU A 29 1.44 0.90 8.49
C GLU A 29 0.46 -0.24 8.31
N TYR A 30 0.82 -1.44 8.75
CA TYR A 30 -0.06 -2.61 8.71
C TYR A 30 -0.47 -3.01 10.12
N GLU A 31 -1.77 -2.90 10.40
CA GLU A 31 -2.38 -3.31 11.67
C GLU A 31 -2.86 -4.76 11.56
N ARG A 32 -2.13 -5.67 12.20
CA ARG A 32 -2.36 -7.12 12.09
C ARG A 32 -3.74 -7.56 12.58
N SER A 33 -4.18 -6.98 13.70
CA SER A 33 -5.44 -7.35 14.37
C SER A 33 -6.65 -7.03 13.50
N ARG A 34 -6.58 -5.96 12.70
CA ARG A 34 -7.67 -5.47 11.85
C ARG A 34 -7.52 -5.84 10.38
N ARG A 35 -6.37 -6.42 9.99
CA ARG A 35 -6.00 -6.66 8.59
C ARG A 35 -6.25 -5.42 7.73
N SER A 36 -5.69 -4.30 8.19
CA SER A 36 -5.82 -3.02 7.53
C SER A 36 -4.46 -2.39 7.31
N LEU A 37 -4.26 -1.86 6.11
CA LEU A 37 -3.05 -1.15 5.72
C LEU A 37 -3.36 0.34 5.65
N ARG A 38 -2.43 1.19 6.09
CA ARG A 38 -2.52 2.65 5.95
C ARG A 38 -1.32 3.14 5.18
N LEU A 39 -1.52 3.94 4.14
CA LEU A 39 -0.43 4.67 3.51
C LEU A 39 -0.33 6.03 4.18
N VAL A 40 0.76 6.27 4.89
CA VAL A 40 1.03 7.46 5.68
C VAL A 40 2.05 8.31 4.94
N LYS A 41 1.58 9.45 4.45
CA LYS A 41 2.43 10.51 3.90
C LYS A 41 2.56 11.67 4.88
N ASN A 42 1.48 11.98 5.59
CA ASN A 42 1.42 12.77 6.80
C ASN A 42 0.49 12.02 7.77
N PRO A 43 0.76 11.93 9.08
CA PRO A 43 -0.13 11.28 10.04
C PRO A 43 -1.59 11.76 9.97
N SER A 44 -1.80 13.03 9.60
CA SER A 44 -3.13 13.65 9.48
C SER A 44 -3.86 13.30 8.17
N GLU A 45 -3.16 12.72 7.18
CA GLU A 45 -3.67 12.41 5.84
C GLU A 45 -3.57 10.91 5.49
N ALA A 46 -3.39 10.05 6.51
CA ALA A 46 -3.21 8.62 6.28
C ALA A 46 -4.45 8.01 5.59
N LYS A 47 -4.23 7.38 4.43
CA LYS A 47 -5.30 6.70 3.69
C LYS A 47 -5.41 5.26 4.16
N LEU A 48 -6.59 4.88 4.67
CA LEU A 48 -6.88 3.54 5.17
C LEU A 48 -7.38 2.62 4.05
N PHE A 49 -6.78 1.44 3.98
CA PHE A 49 -7.14 0.33 3.10
C PHE A 49 -7.52 -0.87 3.97
N SER A 50 -8.82 -1.03 4.18
CA SER A 50 -9.38 -2.11 4.99
C SER A 50 -9.44 -3.43 4.23
N CYS A 51 -9.84 -4.50 4.92
CA CYS A 51 -10.16 -5.80 4.29
C CYS A 51 -8.98 -6.41 3.50
N VAL A 52 -7.75 -6.30 4.03
CA VAL A 52 -6.62 -7.05 3.49
C VAL A 52 -6.95 -8.55 3.59
N ASN A 53 -6.93 -9.24 2.44
CA ASN A 53 -7.26 -10.66 2.39
C ASN A 53 -6.18 -11.51 3.10
N LYS A 54 -6.47 -12.79 3.35
CA LYS A 54 -5.60 -13.68 4.14
C LYS A 54 -4.21 -13.83 3.51
N ASP A 55 -4.14 -14.02 2.20
CA ASP A 55 -2.89 -14.29 1.49
C ASP A 55 -1.97 -13.06 1.51
N VAL A 56 -2.54 -11.87 1.26
CA VAL A 56 -1.80 -10.60 1.37
C VAL A 56 -1.37 -10.35 2.81
N ALA A 57 -2.24 -10.62 3.79
CA ALA A 57 -1.94 -10.44 5.20
C ALA A 57 -0.75 -11.30 5.66
N GLU A 58 -0.67 -12.55 5.19
CA GLU A 58 0.46 -13.46 5.47
C GLU A 58 1.75 -12.88 4.91
N ILE A 59 1.77 -12.40 3.66
CA ILE A 59 2.96 -11.79 3.06
C ILE A 59 3.36 -10.51 3.80
N LEU A 60 2.42 -9.61 4.11
CA LEU A 60 2.70 -8.37 4.82
C LEU A 60 3.29 -8.60 6.22
N ASN A 61 3.04 -9.76 6.85
CA ASN A 61 3.63 -10.08 8.14
C ASN A 61 5.13 -10.37 8.08
N GLU A 62 5.65 -10.69 6.89
CA GLU A 62 7.03 -11.13 6.66
C GLU A 62 7.89 -10.09 5.92
N LYS A 63 7.28 -9.05 5.36
CA LYS A 63 7.97 -8.04 4.54
C LYS A 63 8.30 -6.77 5.32
N SER A 64 9.33 -6.06 4.86
CA SER A 64 9.77 -4.75 5.36
C SER A 64 9.33 -3.58 4.49
N ASP A 65 8.76 -3.86 3.32
CA ASP A 65 8.30 -2.89 2.34
C ASP A 65 7.20 -3.49 1.46
N ILE A 66 6.49 -2.61 0.78
CA ILE A 66 5.49 -2.97 -0.24
C ILE A 66 5.67 -2.07 -1.46
N TRP A 67 5.19 -2.55 -2.60
CA TRP A 67 5.03 -1.71 -3.77
C TRP A 67 3.71 -0.96 -3.73
N VAL A 68 3.74 0.29 -4.20
CA VAL A 68 2.56 1.11 -4.44
C VAL A 68 2.60 1.54 -5.90
N MET A 69 1.48 1.37 -6.60
CA MET A 69 1.28 1.90 -7.95
C MET A 69 0.10 2.87 -7.95
N GLU A 70 0.37 4.08 -8.39
CA GLU A 70 -0.65 5.09 -8.64
C GLU A 70 -1.32 4.81 -9.99
N GLN A 71 -2.65 4.81 -10.04
CA GLN A 71 -3.43 4.72 -11.27
C GLN A 71 -3.89 6.12 -11.66
N LYS A 72 -3.61 6.50 -12.91
CA LYS A 72 -4.03 7.77 -13.48
C LYS A 72 -5.55 7.77 -13.71
N GLU A 73 -6.16 8.95 -13.77
CA GLU A 73 -7.61 9.10 -13.99
C GLU A 73 -8.09 8.43 -15.30
N ASN A 74 -7.23 8.31 -16.31
CA ASN A 74 -7.52 7.62 -17.57
C ASN A 74 -7.36 6.09 -17.48
N GLY A 75 -7.17 5.53 -16.28
CA GLY A 75 -7.01 4.09 -16.03
C GLY A 75 -5.62 3.53 -16.30
N ASN A 76 -4.71 4.32 -16.90
CA ASN A 76 -3.35 3.88 -17.17
C ASN A 76 -2.51 3.81 -15.88
N ALA A 77 -1.49 2.95 -15.90
CA ALA A 77 -0.49 2.90 -14.85
C ALA A 77 0.25 4.26 -14.75
N GLY A 78 0.33 4.76 -13.53
CA GLY A 78 1.18 5.88 -13.13
C GLY A 78 2.46 5.38 -12.47
N ASP A 79 2.97 6.16 -11.53
CA ASP A 79 4.23 5.85 -10.88
C ASP A 79 4.12 4.62 -9.98
N THR A 80 5.17 3.82 -9.97
CA THR A 80 5.33 2.67 -9.08
C THR A 80 6.56 2.87 -8.21
N TYR A 81 6.42 2.71 -6.89
CA TYR A 81 7.48 2.96 -5.93
C TYR A 81 7.36 2.04 -4.71
N ARG A 82 8.47 1.85 -4.00
CA ARG A 82 8.50 1.09 -2.74
C ARG A 82 8.29 2.02 -1.56
N VAL A 83 7.56 1.54 -0.56
CA VAL A 83 7.39 2.21 0.72
C VAL A 83 7.73 1.27 1.85
N LYS A 84 8.39 1.78 2.90
CA LYS A 84 8.70 0.98 4.09
C LYS A 84 7.40 0.53 4.76
N LEU A 85 7.33 -0.73 5.14
CA LEU A 85 6.23 -1.32 5.86
C LEU A 85 6.57 -1.38 7.35
N LYS A 86 5.72 -0.75 8.16
CA LYS A 86 5.76 -0.82 9.62
C LYS A 86 4.59 -1.65 10.09
N ILE A 87 4.87 -2.67 10.88
CA ILE A 87 3.84 -3.49 11.53
C ILE A 87 3.47 -2.83 12.86
N ILE A 88 2.17 -2.64 13.09
CA ILE A 88 1.61 -2.03 14.31
C ILE A 88 0.55 -2.92 14.97
#